data_AF-A0A2R8ADB1-F1
#
_entry.id   AF-A0A2R8ADB1-F1
#
_cell.length_a   1.000
_cell.length_b   1.000
_cell.length_c   1.000
_cell.angle_alpha   90.00
_cell.angle_beta   90.00
_cell.angle_gamma   90.00
#
_symmetry.space_group_name_H-M   'P 1'
#
loop_
_entity.id
_entity.type
_entity.pdbx_description
1 polymer ?
#
loop_
_entity_poly.entity_id
_entity_poly.type
_entity_poly.pdbx_seq_one_letter_code
_entity_poly.pdbx_strand_id
1 'polypeptide(L)'
;MHRPFLTALAALLIFAGPIQAHVIGGAIVRQSGNGSFQILDTSQPFSVGQDTFNTDHLYAFDEDQDIVLVEPVRVDIGIGQNFIRAGTRVASHYVFFDSLSGVHIGYVDFDATILGIAAQQDTMAATDYLSNNAVDYISTHMRGLEAGDQVWIDPEDPRRLWVYWAGSSPGDYIRVFTSAGEADMLM
;
A
#
# COMPACT_ATOMS: atom_id res chain seq x y z
N MET A 1 -57.32 -36.70 10.69
CA MET A 1 -55.97 -36.82 11.28
C MET A 1 -55.02 -36.04 10.38
N HIS A 2 -54.83 -34.74 10.62
CA HIS A 2 -53.98 -33.87 9.78
C HIS A 2 -52.86 -33.32 10.64
N ARG A 3 -51.62 -33.68 10.30
CA ARG A 3 -50.41 -33.13 10.91
C ARG A 3 -49.96 -31.92 10.10
N PRO A 4 -49.78 -30.74 10.70
CA PRO A 4 -49.19 -29.61 9.99
C PRO A 4 -47.68 -29.82 9.85
N PHE A 5 -47.17 -29.74 8.62
CA PHE A 5 -45.74 -29.61 8.33
C PHE A 5 -45.31 -28.18 8.69
N LEU A 6 -44.52 -28.03 9.76
CA LEU A 6 -43.77 -26.80 10.03
C LEU A 6 -42.48 -26.84 9.21
N THR A 7 -42.45 -26.11 8.10
CA THR A 7 -41.22 -25.86 7.34
C THR A 7 -40.42 -24.80 8.09
N ALA A 8 -39.34 -25.21 8.76
CA ALA A 8 -38.40 -24.29 9.39
C ALA A 8 -37.49 -23.68 8.31
N LEU A 9 -37.67 -22.38 8.06
CA LEU A 9 -36.77 -21.59 7.20
C LEU A 9 -35.55 -21.18 8.04
N ALA A 10 -34.41 -21.84 7.83
CA ALA A 10 -33.15 -21.43 8.43
C ALA A 10 -32.58 -20.25 7.63
N ALA A 11 -32.60 -19.05 8.21
CA ALA A 11 -31.96 -17.87 7.65
C ALA A 11 -30.44 -17.99 7.85
N LEU A 12 -29.70 -18.11 6.74
CA LEU A 12 -28.24 -18.10 6.74
C LEU A 12 -27.78 -16.63 6.84
N LEU A 13 -27.35 -16.20 8.02
CA LEU A 13 -26.71 -14.91 8.22
C LEU A 13 -25.28 -14.99 7.66
N ILE A 14 -25.08 -14.45 6.46
CA ILE A 14 -23.74 -14.21 5.91
C ILE A 14 -23.22 -12.95 6.60
N PHE A 15 -22.26 -13.12 7.51
CA PHE A 15 -21.50 -11.99 8.03
C PHE A 15 -20.56 -11.50 6.93
N ALA A 16 -20.83 -10.32 6.37
CA ALA A 16 -19.85 -9.62 5.56
C ALA A 16 -18.74 -9.14 6.50
N GLY A 17 -17.56 -9.77 6.39
CA GLY A 17 -16.35 -9.29 7.06
C GLY A 17 -15.86 -7.97 6.44
N PRO A 18 -14.97 -7.24 7.12
CA PRO A 18 -14.28 -6.11 6.51
C PRO A 18 -13.59 -6.59 5.24
N ILE A 19 -13.74 -5.84 4.17
CA ILE A 19 -13.05 -6.14 2.92
C ILE A 19 -11.63 -5.57 3.08
N GLN A 20 -10.62 -6.40 2.82
CA GLN A 20 -9.22 -6.09 3.03
C GLN A 20 -8.47 -6.23 1.72
N ALA A 21 -7.38 -5.48 1.59
CA ALA A 21 -6.40 -5.63 0.53
C ALA A 21 -5.01 -5.68 1.15
N HIS A 22 -4.15 -6.57 0.67
CA HIS A 22 -2.86 -6.89 1.27
C HIS A 22 -1.72 -6.80 0.27
N VAL A 23 -0.55 -6.44 0.77
CA VAL A 23 0.72 -6.77 0.11
C VAL A 23 0.88 -8.30 0.12
N ILE A 24 0.93 -8.93 -1.04
CA ILE A 24 1.01 -10.39 -1.19
C ILE A 24 2.36 -10.89 -1.69
N GLY A 25 3.22 -10.00 -2.17
CA GLY A 25 4.52 -10.38 -2.69
C GLY A 25 5.28 -9.25 -3.33
N GLY A 26 6.42 -9.59 -3.90
CA GLY A 26 7.33 -8.65 -4.54
C GLY A 26 8.67 -9.29 -4.81
N ALA A 27 9.49 -8.63 -5.63
CA ALA A 27 10.87 -9.06 -5.88
C ALA A 27 11.75 -7.88 -6.29
N ILE A 28 13.05 -8.04 -6.05
CA ILE A 28 14.07 -7.21 -6.69
C ILE A 28 14.54 -7.95 -7.94
N VAL A 29 14.30 -7.39 -9.12
CA VAL A 29 14.66 -8.02 -10.40
C VAL A 29 16.10 -7.71 -10.81
N ARG A 30 16.62 -6.56 -10.37
CA ARG A 30 18.00 -6.12 -10.61
C ARG A 30 18.42 -5.18 -9.50
N GLN A 31 19.66 -5.30 -9.03
CA GLN A 31 20.24 -4.38 -8.05
C GLN A 31 21.76 -4.33 -8.14
N SER A 32 22.35 -3.25 -7.59
CA SER A 32 23.78 -3.18 -7.29
C SER A 32 24.13 -3.70 -5.88
N GLY A 33 23.15 -3.75 -4.99
CA GLY A 33 23.27 -4.23 -3.61
C GLY A 33 23.05 -5.73 -3.44
N ASN A 34 22.82 -6.16 -2.19
CA ASN A 34 22.54 -7.55 -1.82
C ASN A 34 21.27 -7.69 -0.98
N GLY A 35 20.16 -7.15 -1.49
CA GLY A 35 18.86 -7.21 -0.84
C GLY A 35 17.90 -8.21 -1.45
N SER A 36 16.70 -8.19 -0.91
CA SER A 36 15.54 -8.97 -1.34
C SER A 36 14.29 -8.19 -0.98
N PHE A 37 13.15 -8.56 -1.56
CA PHE A 37 11.87 -8.04 -1.10
C PHE A 37 11.53 -8.61 0.29
N GLN A 38 10.96 -7.78 1.16
CA GLN A 38 10.50 -8.16 2.50
C GLN A 38 9.15 -7.51 2.82
N ILE A 39 8.23 -8.31 3.38
CA ILE A 39 6.98 -7.81 3.96
C ILE A 39 7.18 -7.69 5.46
N LEU A 40 6.89 -6.52 6.03
CA LEU A 40 6.99 -6.30 7.48
C LEU A 40 5.64 -6.54 8.18
N ASP A 41 5.70 -7.14 9.37
CA ASP A 41 4.53 -7.46 10.18
C ASP A 41 4.18 -6.29 11.12
N THR A 42 3.06 -5.61 10.85
CA THR A 42 2.56 -4.49 11.65
C THR A 42 1.86 -4.90 12.95
N SER A 43 1.72 -6.20 13.22
CA SER A 43 1.30 -6.69 14.54
C SER A 43 2.36 -6.47 15.62
N GLN A 44 3.61 -6.23 15.21
CA GLN A 44 4.72 -5.88 16.08
C GLN A 44 5.09 -4.40 15.86
N PRO A 45 5.36 -3.62 16.92
CA PRO A 45 5.87 -2.27 16.76
C PRO A 45 7.27 -2.26 16.13
N PHE A 46 7.48 -1.37 15.16
CA PHE A 46 8.80 -1.04 14.61
C PHE A 46 8.82 0.43 14.15
N SER A 47 10.01 0.96 13.90
CA SER A 47 10.19 2.32 13.41
C SER A 47 10.61 2.33 11.94
N VAL A 48 10.14 3.31 11.18
CA VAL A 48 10.52 3.55 9.78
C VAL A 48 10.99 4.99 9.62
N GLY A 49 12.02 5.19 8.79
CA GLY A 49 12.66 6.50 8.59
C GLY A 49 13.95 6.65 9.39
N GLN A 50 14.67 7.75 9.15
CA GLN A 50 15.93 8.08 9.85
C GLN A 50 16.97 6.94 9.86
N ASP A 51 17.21 6.31 8.70
CA ASP A 51 18.25 5.29 8.54
C ASP A 51 18.07 4.09 9.50
N THR A 52 16.83 3.71 9.81
CA THR A 52 16.52 2.63 10.75
C THR A 52 16.77 1.23 10.19
N PHE A 53 16.81 1.07 8.86
CA PHE A 53 17.07 -0.20 8.21
C PHE A 53 18.49 -0.24 7.63
N ASN A 54 18.90 0.74 6.81
CA ASN A 54 20.21 0.78 6.14
C ASN A 54 20.57 -0.53 5.42
N THR A 55 19.62 -1.11 4.69
CA THR A 55 19.80 -2.37 3.96
C THR A 55 19.33 -2.26 2.53
N ASP A 56 19.86 -3.11 1.65
CA ASP A 56 19.49 -3.15 0.23
C ASP A 56 18.10 -3.80 -0.04
N HIS A 57 17.31 -4.07 1.00
CA HIS A 57 15.99 -4.70 0.86
C HIS A 57 14.92 -3.70 0.42
N LEU A 58 14.03 -4.16 -0.47
CA LEU A 58 12.77 -3.45 -0.76
C LEU A 58 11.74 -3.91 0.26
N TYR A 59 11.19 -2.97 1.03
CA TYR A 59 10.23 -3.26 2.08
C TYR A 59 8.83 -2.83 1.71
N ALA A 60 7.84 -3.57 2.18
CA ALA A 60 6.45 -3.17 2.14
C ALA A 60 5.68 -3.64 3.37
N PHE A 61 4.61 -2.95 3.74
CA PHE A 61 3.67 -3.40 4.76
C PHE A 61 2.30 -2.73 4.61
N ASP A 62 1.28 -3.35 5.19
CA ASP A 62 -0.09 -2.83 5.23
C ASP A 62 -0.24 -1.82 6.38
N GLU A 63 -0.65 -0.59 6.07
CA GLU A 63 -0.80 0.48 7.07
C GLU A 63 -2.17 0.45 7.76
N ASP A 64 -3.23 0.42 6.97
CA ASP A 64 -4.61 0.36 7.46
C ASP A 64 -5.54 -0.14 6.34
N GLN A 65 -6.70 -0.65 6.72
CA GLN A 65 -7.63 -1.38 5.87
C GLN A 65 -9.03 -0.78 5.96
N ASP A 66 -9.86 -1.00 4.95
CA ASP A 66 -11.29 -0.65 4.96
C ASP A 66 -11.59 0.85 5.22
N ILE A 67 -10.69 1.75 4.76
CA ILE A 67 -10.76 3.18 5.05
C ILE A 67 -11.72 3.88 4.08
N VAL A 68 -12.74 4.57 4.59
CA VAL A 68 -13.59 5.45 3.77
C VAL A 68 -13.00 6.85 3.74
N LEU A 69 -12.60 7.32 2.56
CA LEU A 69 -12.08 8.67 2.37
C LEU A 69 -13.19 9.70 2.60
N VAL A 70 -13.06 10.52 3.63
CA VAL A 70 -14.05 11.59 3.91
C VAL A 70 -13.88 12.81 3.01
N GLU A 71 -12.69 12.97 2.43
CA GLU A 71 -12.33 14.00 1.48
C GLU A 71 -11.49 13.40 0.33
N PRO A 72 -11.38 14.06 -0.83
CA PRO A 72 -10.53 13.56 -1.90
C PRO A 72 -9.07 13.55 -1.47
N VAL A 73 -8.36 12.47 -1.77
CA VAL A 73 -6.91 12.35 -1.52
C VAL A 73 -6.16 12.66 -2.80
N ARG A 74 -5.26 13.65 -2.78
CA ARG A 74 -4.34 13.91 -3.90
C ARG A 74 -3.27 12.82 -3.95
N VAL A 75 -2.99 12.33 -5.15
CA VAL A 75 -1.91 11.36 -5.43
C VAL A 75 -1.01 11.91 -6.54
N ASP A 76 0.23 11.45 -6.58
CA ASP A 76 1.21 11.87 -7.60
C ASP A 76 1.14 10.99 -8.83
N ILE A 77 0.83 9.70 -8.64
CA ILE A 77 0.56 8.73 -9.70
C ILE A 77 -0.83 8.15 -9.45
N GLY A 78 -1.68 8.10 -10.47
CA GLY A 78 -3.01 7.49 -10.39
C GLY A 78 -3.51 7.02 -11.75
N ILE A 79 -4.54 6.19 -11.75
CA ILE A 79 -5.16 5.70 -12.99
C ILE A 79 -6.12 6.78 -13.52
N GLY A 80 -5.68 7.52 -14.54
CA GLY A 80 -6.48 8.52 -15.26
C GLY A 80 -6.69 9.86 -14.57
N GLN A 81 -6.42 9.98 -13.27
CA GLN A 81 -6.52 11.23 -12.49
C GLN A 81 -5.53 11.24 -11.32
N ASN A 82 -5.17 12.44 -10.85
CA ASN A 82 -4.19 12.64 -9.76
C ASN A 82 -4.87 12.79 -8.38
N PHE A 83 -6.01 12.14 -8.19
CA PHE A 83 -6.70 12.08 -6.90
C PHE A 83 -7.64 10.88 -6.79
N ILE A 84 -7.91 10.44 -5.57
CA ILE A 84 -8.93 9.46 -5.22
C ILE A 84 -10.12 10.22 -4.64
N ARG A 85 -11.34 9.91 -5.07
CA ARG A 85 -12.56 10.65 -4.67
C ARG A 85 -12.92 10.37 -3.21
N ALA A 86 -13.50 11.38 -2.55
CA ALA A 86 -14.22 11.16 -1.30
C ALA A 86 -15.33 10.11 -1.49
N GLY A 87 -15.62 9.35 -0.44
CA GLY A 87 -16.52 8.21 -0.43
C GLY A 87 -15.92 6.92 -0.99
N THR A 88 -14.72 6.97 -1.59
CA THR A 88 -14.01 5.77 -2.02
C THR A 88 -13.49 5.02 -0.78
N ARG A 89 -13.64 3.70 -0.80
CA ARG A 89 -13.10 2.80 0.21
C ARG A 89 -11.73 2.27 -0.25
N VAL A 90 -10.71 2.45 0.57
CA VAL A 90 -9.32 2.14 0.22
C VAL A 90 -8.62 1.34 1.32
N ALA A 91 -7.56 0.64 0.96
CA ALA A 91 -6.51 0.23 1.90
C ALA A 91 -5.26 1.08 1.64
N SER A 92 -4.48 1.32 2.70
CA SER A 92 -3.20 2.04 2.63
C SER A 92 -2.06 1.07 2.88
N HIS A 93 -1.01 1.20 2.08
CA HIS A 93 0.21 0.41 2.21
C HIS A 93 1.42 1.32 2.10
N TYR A 94 2.48 0.92 2.77
CA TYR A 94 3.74 1.65 2.76
C TYR A 94 4.81 0.83 2.06
N VAL A 95 5.56 1.45 1.15
CA VAL A 95 6.66 0.80 0.41
C VAL A 95 7.88 1.69 0.49
N PHE A 96 9.03 1.12 0.81
CA PHE A 96 10.24 1.91 1.02
C PHE A 96 11.54 1.16 0.75
N PHE A 97 12.59 1.94 0.54
CA PHE A 97 13.95 1.47 0.32
C PHE A 97 14.94 2.38 1.05
N ASP A 98 15.48 1.87 2.16
CA ASP A 98 16.40 2.59 3.03
C ASP A 98 17.78 1.96 2.95
N SER A 99 18.46 2.25 1.83
CA SER A 99 19.77 1.71 1.46
C SER A 99 20.79 2.83 1.40
N LEU A 100 22.01 2.58 1.90
CA LEU A 100 23.06 3.59 1.93
C LEU A 100 23.65 3.94 0.54
N SER A 101 23.54 3.04 -0.44
CA SER A 101 24.13 3.24 -1.79
C SER A 101 23.67 2.25 -2.87
N GLY A 102 22.86 1.25 -2.53
CA GLY A 102 22.28 0.31 -3.48
C GLY A 102 21.28 0.99 -4.40
N VAL A 103 21.21 0.53 -5.64
CA VAL A 103 20.18 0.91 -6.63
C VAL A 103 19.44 -0.34 -7.01
N HIS A 104 18.11 -0.28 -7.16
CA HIS A 104 17.33 -1.44 -7.54
C HIS A 104 16.23 -1.15 -8.57
N ILE A 105 15.85 -2.19 -9.31
CA ILE A 105 14.57 -2.29 -9.99
C ILE A 105 13.84 -3.43 -9.30
N GLY A 106 12.61 -3.20 -8.89
CA GLY A 106 11.79 -4.20 -8.20
C GLY A 106 10.31 -3.96 -8.42
N TYR A 107 9.51 -4.89 -7.91
CA TYR A 107 8.06 -4.76 -7.89
C TYR A 107 7.48 -5.22 -6.56
N VAL A 108 6.28 -4.71 -6.27
CA VAL A 108 5.43 -5.11 -5.15
C VAL A 108 4.06 -5.49 -5.70
N ASP A 109 3.57 -6.65 -5.30
CA ASP A 109 2.27 -7.19 -5.70
C ASP A 109 1.26 -7.03 -4.56
N PHE A 110 0.08 -6.53 -4.93
CA PHE A 110 -1.10 -6.41 -4.08
C PHE A 110 -2.17 -7.40 -4.54
N ASP A 111 -3.07 -7.80 -3.66
CA ASP A 111 -4.25 -8.60 -4.05
C ASP A 111 -5.41 -7.74 -4.61
N ALA A 112 -5.27 -6.41 -4.59
CA ALA A 112 -6.27 -5.47 -5.08
C ALA A 112 -5.68 -4.36 -5.96
N THR A 113 -6.53 -3.74 -6.78
CA THR A 113 -6.13 -2.73 -7.77
C THR A 113 -5.58 -1.48 -7.08
N ILE A 114 -4.41 -1.00 -7.56
CA ILE A 114 -3.83 0.26 -7.11
C ILE A 114 -4.66 1.42 -7.68
N LEU A 115 -5.18 2.25 -6.80
CA LEU A 115 -5.96 3.45 -7.14
C LEU A 115 -5.07 4.68 -7.29
N GLY A 116 -3.98 4.75 -6.53
CA GLY A 116 -3.02 5.83 -6.62
C GLY A 116 -1.86 5.69 -5.65
N ILE A 117 -0.87 6.56 -5.83
CA ILE A 117 0.41 6.55 -5.11
C ILE A 117 0.72 7.98 -4.67
N ALA A 118 0.92 8.18 -3.37
CA ALA A 118 1.54 9.37 -2.83
C ALA A 118 3.05 9.13 -2.75
N ALA A 119 3.82 9.90 -3.52
CA ALA A 119 5.26 9.73 -3.71
C ALA A 119 6.06 11.02 -3.45
N GLN A 120 5.38 12.13 -3.15
CA GLN A 120 6.00 13.39 -2.76
C GLN A 120 5.75 13.69 -1.29
N GLN A 121 6.64 14.47 -0.68
CA GLN A 121 6.54 14.84 0.74
C GLN A 121 5.15 15.40 1.10
N ASP A 122 4.61 16.31 0.29
CA ASP A 122 3.33 16.97 0.56
C ASP A 122 2.13 16.00 0.47
N THR A 123 2.12 15.08 -0.50
CA THR A 123 1.03 14.10 -0.65
C THR A 123 1.11 13.00 0.40
N MET A 124 2.32 12.60 0.79
CA MET A 124 2.51 11.68 1.91
C MET A 124 2.09 12.32 3.24
N ALA A 125 2.50 13.55 3.51
CA ALA A 125 2.11 14.27 4.72
C ALA A 125 0.58 14.49 4.80
N ALA A 126 -0.05 14.82 3.66
CA ALA A 126 -1.50 14.99 3.59
C ALA A 126 -2.30 13.70 3.88
N THR A 127 -1.64 12.53 3.83
CA THR A 127 -2.28 11.23 4.00
C THR A 127 -1.90 10.53 5.30
N ASP A 128 -1.13 11.17 6.19
CA ASP A 128 -0.69 10.57 7.45
C ASP A 128 -1.84 10.21 8.39
N TYR A 129 -2.98 10.89 8.28
CA TYR A 129 -4.18 10.55 9.05
C TYR A 129 -4.76 9.17 8.69
N LEU A 130 -4.33 8.57 7.57
CA LEU A 130 -4.74 7.24 7.11
C LEU A 130 -3.83 6.13 7.67
N SER A 131 -2.74 6.46 8.36
CA SER A 131 -1.89 5.47 9.02
C SER A 131 -2.46 5.14 10.41
N ASN A 132 -2.94 3.92 10.59
CA ASN A 132 -3.56 3.45 11.84
C ASN A 132 -3.00 2.08 12.25
N ASN A 133 -1.70 2.06 12.54
CA ASN A 133 -0.97 0.87 12.96
C ASN A 133 -0.03 1.16 14.13
N ALA A 134 0.77 0.15 14.51
CA ALA A 134 1.77 0.25 15.58
C ALA A 134 3.14 0.75 15.09
N VAL A 135 3.25 1.24 13.84
CA VAL A 135 4.51 1.70 13.26
C VAL A 135 4.79 3.13 13.69
N ASP A 136 6.03 3.39 14.12
CA ASP A 136 6.52 4.72 14.45
C ASP A 136 7.22 5.34 13.24
N TYR A 137 6.59 6.34 12.63
CA TYR A 137 7.13 7.03 11.47
C TYR A 137 8.01 8.21 11.91
N ILE A 138 9.31 8.06 11.75
CA ILE A 138 10.31 9.04 12.14
C ILE A 138 10.74 9.83 10.90
N SER A 139 11.09 11.11 11.08
CA SER A 139 11.58 11.97 10.00
C SER A 139 10.61 12.11 8.82
N THR A 140 9.31 12.24 9.13
CA THR A 140 8.23 12.31 8.13
C THR A 140 8.36 13.42 7.09
N HIS A 141 9.14 14.47 7.40
CA HIS A 141 9.47 15.60 6.53
C HIS A 141 10.55 15.27 5.49
N MET A 142 11.16 14.09 5.54
CA MET A 142 12.16 13.64 4.56
C MET A 142 11.66 12.44 3.75
N ARG A 143 10.33 12.22 3.70
CA ARG A 143 9.71 11.15 2.92
C ARG A 143 9.38 11.59 1.50
N GLY A 144 9.21 10.61 0.63
CA GLY A 144 8.94 10.78 -0.78
C GLY A 144 10.06 10.16 -1.61
N LEU A 145 9.96 10.36 -2.92
CA LEU A 145 10.99 9.99 -3.87
C LEU A 145 11.94 11.15 -4.14
N GLU A 146 13.21 10.84 -4.34
CA GLU A 146 14.21 11.81 -4.77
C GLU A 146 14.22 11.99 -6.30
N ALA A 147 15.03 12.95 -6.75
CA ALA A 147 15.14 13.27 -8.16
C ALA A 147 15.89 12.16 -8.92
N GLY A 148 15.16 11.42 -9.75
CA GLY A 148 15.72 10.32 -10.56
C GLY A 148 15.01 9.00 -10.31
N ASP A 149 14.35 8.88 -9.15
CA ASP A 149 13.59 7.72 -8.75
C ASP A 149 12.25 7.67 -9.47
N GLN A 150 11.82 6.45 -9.78
CA GLN A 150 10.60 6.21 -10.54
C GLN A 150 9.74 5.19 -9.86
N VAL A 151 8.44 5.45 -9.91
CA VAL A 151 7.40 4.52 -9.48
C VAL A 151 6.28 4.56 -10.51
N TRP A 152 5.74 3.40 -10.86
CA TRP A 152 4.60 3.32 -11.76
C TRP A 152 3.74 2.08 -11.48
N ILE A 153 2.48 2.16 -11.91
CA ILE A 153 1.55 1.03 -11.88
C ILE A 153 1.78 0.23 -13.17
N ASP A 154 1.88 -1.10 -13.05
CA ASP A 154 2.05 -1.96 -14.22
C ASP A 154 0.81 -1.85 -15.13
N PRO A 155 0.97 -1.51 -16.42
CA PRO A 155 -0.15 -1.36 -17.35
C PRO A 155 -0.84 -2.68 -17.70
N GLU A 156 -0.19 -3.83 -17.47
CA GLU A 156 -0.75 -5.16 -17.75
C GLU A 156 -1.36 -5.83 -16.50
N ASP A 157 -0.90 -5.46 -15.30
CA ASP A 157 -1.51 -5.88 -14.01
C ASP A 157 -1.62 -4.69 -13.05
N PRO A 158 -2.80 -4.05 -12.92
CA PRO A 158 -2.94 -2.82 -12.12
C PRO A 158 -2.82 -3.06 -10.60
N ARG A 159 -2.52 -4.28 -10.17
CA ARG A 159 -2.21 -4.66 -8.79
C ARG A 159 -0.70 -4.77 -8.54
N ARG A 160 0.14 -4.51 -9.55
CA ARG A 160 1.59 -4.49 -9.44
C ARG A 160 2.12 -3.07 -9.48
N LEU A 161 2.92 -2.75 -8.48
CA LEU A 161 3.73 -1.56 -8.40
C LEU A 161 5.13 -1.89 -8.89
N TRP A 162 5.67 -1.08 -9.80
CA TRP A 162 7.08 -1.11 -10.15
C TRP A 162 7.84 0.06 -9.55
N VAL A 163 9.09 -0.18 -9.18
CA VAL A 163 10.01 0.82 -8.64
C VAL A 163 11.36 0.73 -9.35
N TYR A 164 11.97 1.90 -9.56
CA TYR A 164 13.38 2.05 -9.91
C TYR A 164 13.96 3.15 -9.03
N TRP A 165 14.62 2.74 -7.95
CA TRP A 165 15.06 3.63 -6.88
C TRP A 165 16.55 3.50 -6.60
N ALA A 166 17.17 4.63 -6.28
CA ALA A 166 18.55 4.73 -5.85
C ALA A 166 18.61 5.08 -4.36
N GLY A 167 19.07 4.13 -3.55
CA GLY A 167 19.14 4.29 -2.12
C GLY A 167 20.04 5.46 -1.72
N SER A 168 19.51 6.27 -0.83
CA SER A 168 20.16 7.42 -0.22
C SER A 168 19.83 7.46 1.28
N SER A 169 20.36 8.47 1.96
CA SER A 169 20.06 8.75 3.36
C SER A 169 19.50 10.17 3.46
N PRO A 170 18.22 10.33 3.84
CA PRO A 170 17.26 9.28 4.16
C PRO A 170 16.73 8.55 2.91
N GLY A 171 16.31 7.28 3.06
CA GLY A 171 15.82 6.47 1.93
C GLY A 171 14.57 6.98 1.20
N ASP A 172 14.11 6.18 0.23
CA ASP A 172 12.90 6.44 -0.55
C ASP A 172 11.66 5.86 0.11
N TYR A 173 10.57 6.62 0.12
CA TYR A 173 9.30 6.19 0.72
C TYR A 173 8.12 6.59 -0.15
N ILE A 174 7.14 5.71 -0.27
CA ILE A 174 5.85 6.01 -0.88
C ILE A 174 4.71 5.42 -0.04
N ARG A 175 3.51 5.94 -0.27
CA ARG A 175 2.26 5.34 0.18
C ARG A 175 1.43 4.93 -1.03
N VAL A 176 0.96 3.69 -1.04
CA VAL A 176 0.14 3.10 -2.10
C VAL A 176 -1.27 2.90 -1.58
N PHE A 177 -2.26 3.36 -2.35
CA PHE A 177 -3.67 3.16 -2.06
C PHE A 177 -4.24 2.12 -3.01
N THR A 178 -4.82 1.05 -2.47
CA THR A 178 -5.55 0.05 -3.25
C THR A 178 -7.04 0.14 -2.98
N SER A 179 -7.87 -0.41 -3.88
CA SER A 179 -9.26 -0.67 -3.54
C SER A 179 -9.31 -1.65 -2.37
N ALA A 180 -10.16 -1.43 -1.36
CA ALA A 180 -10.23 -2.28 -0.18
C ALA A 180 -10.80 -3.71 -0.43
N GLY A 181 -10.65 -4.28 -1.62
CA GLY A 181 -11.22 -5.56 -2.07
C GLY A 181 -12.60 -5.43 -2.74
N GLU A 182 -12.84 -6.30 -3.74
CA GLU A 182 -13.91 -6.29 -4.76
C GLU A 182 -14.62 -4.95 -5.01
N ALA A 183 -14.00 -4.12 -5.86
CA ALA A 183 -14.72 -3.12 -6.64
C ALA A 183 -14.18 -3.04 -8.07
N ASP A 184 -14.16 -4.18 -8.77
CA ASP A 184 -14.11 -4.22 -10.24
C ASP A 184 -15.50 -4.54 -10.85
N MET A 185 -16.55 -4.38 -10.03
CA MET A 185 -17.93 -4.34 -10.50
C MET A 185 -18.37 -2.87 -10.49
N LEU A 186 -18.48 -2.28 -11.68
CA LEU A 186 -18.94 -0.92 -12.00
C LEU A 186 -17.84 0.14 -12.18
N MET A 187 -17.00 -0.05 -13.19
CA MET A 187 -16.70 1.04 -14.14
C MET A 187 -16.97 0.56 -15.57
#